data_AF-A0A2V8SR60-F1
#
_entry.id   AF-A0A2V8SR60-F1
#
_cell.length_a   1.000
_cell.length_b   1.000
_cell.length_c   1.000
_cell.angle_alpha   90.00
_cell.angle_beta   90.00
_cell.angle_gamma   90.00
#
_symmetry.space_group_name_H-M   'P 1'
#
loop_
_entity.id
_entity.type
_entity.pdbx_description
1 polymer ?
#
loop_
_entity_poly.entity_id
_entity_poly.type
_entity_poly.pdbx_seq_one_letter_code
_entity_poly.pdbx_strand_id
1 'polypeptide(L)'
;MFAQHTAVSNARPASNADGGYVLTRDDEVFLEDLSRRAFQYFLDHADPRTGLVLDRALASGDAHPPGHPSHNITSSAATGFGLTALCIGAERGWISRDEARRRVLTVLHFFAERAAQEHGWFLHW
;
A
#
# COMPACT_ATOMS: atom_id res chain seq x y z
N MET A 1 -26.28 24.82 -6.44
CA MET A 1 -25.60 25.12 -5.17
C MET A 1 -24.12 24.86 -5.40
N PHE A 2 -23.38 25.88 -5.84
CA PHE A 2 -22.01 25.74 -6.32
C PHE A 2 -21.04 25.66 -5.13
N ALA A 3 -20.33 24.55 -5.01
CA ALA A 3 -19.25 24.40 -4.03
C ALA A 3 -18.05 25.26 -4.47
N GLN A 4 -17.58 26.08 -3.55
CA GLN A 4 -16.44 26.97 -3.74
C GLN A 4 -15.17 26.14 -3.90
N HIS A 5 -14.50 26.33 -5.04
CA HIS A 5 -13.16 25.82 -5.31
C HIS A 5 -12.19 26.62 -4.43
N THR A 6 -11.73 26.04 -3.32
CA THR A 6 -10.73 26.66 -2.46
C THR A 6 -9.41 26.74 -3.24
N ALA A 7 -8.93 27.95 -3.50
CA ALA A 7 -7.66 28.17 -4.16
C ALA A 7 -6.54 27.54 -3.32
N VAL A 8 -5.73 26.67 -3.94
CA VAL A 8 -4.46 26.24 -3.36
C VAL A 8 -3.55 27.48 -3.34
N SER A 9 -3.28 27.98 -2.14
CA SER A 9 -2.38 29.11 -1.92
C SER A 9 -0.97 28.72 -2.34
N ASN A 10 -0.42 29.36 -3.37
CA ASN A 10 0.98 29.22 -3.81
C ASN A 10 1.93 30.01 -2.88
N ALA A 11 1.77 29.87 -1.55
CA ALA A 11 2.70 30.43 -0.59
C ALA A 11 4.02 29.65 -0.66
N ARG A 12 5.16 30.35 -0.69
CA ARG A 12 6.47 29.70 -0.60
C ARG A 12 6.52 28.90 0.69
N PRO A 13 6.92 27.62 0.65
CA PRO A 13 7.07 26.83 1.85
C PRO A 13 8.13 27.47 2.76
N ALA A 14 7.89 27.39 4.06
CA ALA A 14 8.88 27.82 5.03
C ALA A 14 10.14 26.94 4.86
N SER A 15 11.31 27.58 4.87
CA SER A 15 12.61 26.89 4.81
C SER A 15 13.29 26.99 6.16
N ASN A 16 13.85 25.87 6.65
CA ASN A 16 14.67 25.86 7.87
C ASN A 16 16.01 26.56 7.63
N ALA A 17 16.75 26.80 8.72
CA ALA A 17 18.05 27.49 8.71
C ALA A 17 19.07 26.86 7.73
N ASP A 18 18.94 25.56 7.43
CA ASP A 18 19.81 24.83 6.50
C ASP A 18 19.29 24.81 5.04
N GLY A 19 18.24 25.59 4.74
CA GLY A 19 17.62 25.64 3.41
C GLY A 19 16.68 24.47 3.10
N GLY A 20 16.42 23.58 4.07
CA GLY A 20 15.49 22.46 3.91
C GLY A 20 14.02 22.90 3.96
N TYR A 21 13.16 22.22 3.19
CA TYR A 21 11.70 22.41 3.20
C TYR A 21 11.13 22.03 4.57
N VAL A 22 10.33 22.90 5.18
CA VAL A 22 9.56 22.61 6.40
C VAL A 22 8.16 22.18 6.01
N LEU A 23 7.76 20.99 6.44
CA LEU A 23 6.39 20.50 6.25
C LEU A 23 5.41 21.45 6.94
N THR A 24 4.51 22.01 6.15
CA THR A 24 3.36 22.75 6.67
C THR A 24 2.31 21.78 7.17
N ARG A 25 1.31 22.30 7.88
CA ARG A 25 0.17 21.48 8.31
C ARG A 25 -0.59 20.87 7.13
N ASP A 26 -0.71 21.61 6.03
CA ASP A 26 -1.38 21.12 4.82
C ASP A 26 -0.58 19.99 4.15
N ASP A 27 0.76 20.08 4.17
CA ASP A 27 1.63 18.98 3.71
C ASP A 27 1.46 17.73 4.57
N GLU A 28 1.40 17.87 5.90
CA GLU A 28 1.19 16.73 6.79
C GLU A 28 -0.16 16.04 6.53
N VAL A 29 -1.23 16.83 6.34
CA VAL A 29 -2.57 16.30 6.03
C VAL A 29 -2.56 15.58 4.69
N PHE A 30 -1.94 16.18 3.66
CA PHE A 30 -1.80 15.57 2.36
C PHE A 30 -0.99 14.26 2.40
N LEU A 31 0.13 14.25 3.11
CA LEU A 31 0.98 13.06 3.25
C LEU A 31 0.28 11.95 4.02
N GLU A 32 -0.53 12.26 5.03
CA GLU A 32 -1.35 11.26 5.74
C GLU A 32 -2.41 10.65 4.82
N ASP A 33 -3.14 11.45 4.05
CA ASP A 33 -4.13 10.94 3.08
C ASP A 33 -3.46 10.09 1.99
N LEU A 34 -2.35 10.58 1.41
CA LEU A 34 -1.57 9.85 0.41
C LEU A 34 -1.07 8.51 0.96
N SER A 35 -0.49 8.51 2.16
CA SER A 35 0.06 7.31 2.77
C SER A 35 -1.03 6.29 3.09
N ARG A 36 -2.20 6.75 3.57
CA ARG A 36 -3.34 5.87 3.85
C ARG A 36 -3.91 5.25 2.58
N ARG A 37 -4.00 6.02 1.47
CA ARG A 37 -4.43 5.49 0.16
C ARG A 37 -3.42 4.52 -0.44
N ALA A 38 -2.12 4.80 -0.30
CA ALA A 38 -1.07 3.88 -0.72
C ALA A 38 -1.13 2.57 0.08
N PHE A 39 -1.40 2.65 1.38
CA PHE A 39 -1.64 1.48 2.23
C PHE A 39 -2.87 0.68 1.80
N GLN A 40 -3.96 1.35 1.41
CA GLN A 40 -5.21 0.72 0.98
C GLN A 40 -4.99 -0.28 -0.18
N TYR A 41 -4.05 0.00 -1.08
CA TYR A 41 -3.67 -0.94 -2.15
C TYR A 41 -3.32 -2.33 -1.61
N PHE A 42 -2.54 -2.41 -0.53
CA PHE A 42 -2.10 -3.68 0.07
C PHE A 42 -3.22 -4.40 0.83
N LEU A 43 -4.29 -3.69 1.23
CA LEU A 43 -5.47 -4.32 1.83
C LEU A 43 -6.41 -4.88 0.78
N ASP A 44 -6.68 -4.11 -0.27
CA ASP A 44 -7.71 -4.41 -1.26
C ASP A 44 -7.23 -5.37 -2.34
N HIS A 45 -5.93 -5.33 -2.67
CA HIS A 45 -5.34 -6.16 -3.73
C HIS A 45 -4.48 -7.32 -3.19
N ALA A 46 -4.65 -7.68 -1.91
CA ALA A 46 -4.13 -8.92 -1.37
C ALA A 46 -5.18 -10.04 -1.53
N ASP A 47 -4.78 -11.18 -2.07
CA ASP A 47 -5.63 -12.37 -2.10
C ASP A 47 -5.90 -12.85 -0.65
N PRO A 48 -7.16 -13.01 -0.22
CA PRO A 48 -7.47 -13.33 1.17
C PRO A 48 -7.04 -14.75 1.61
N ARG A 49 -6.75 -15.65 0.66
CA ARG A 49 -6.37 -17.06 0.90
C ARG A 49 -4.86 -17.25 0.91
N THR A 50 -4.11 -16.49 0.11
CA THR A 50 -2.64 -16.61 0.01
C THR A 50 -1.91 -15.42 0.62
N GLY A 51 -2.58 -14.27 0.74
CA GLY A 51 -1.98 -13.01 1.15
C GLY A 51 -1.09 -12.37 0.08
N LEU A 52 -0.98 -12.97 -1.10
CA LEU A 52 -0.18 -12.43 -2.20
C LEU A 52 -0.82 -11.15 -2.75
N VAL A 53 0.01 -10.14 -3.02
CA VAL A 53 -0.41 -8.83 -3.50
C VAL A 53 -0.26 -8.76 -5.02
N LEU A 54 -1.27 -8.19 -5.71
CA LEU A 54 -1.20 -7.94 -7.16
C LEU A 54 0.06 -7.13 -7.53
N ASP A 55 0.67 -7.49 -8.65
CA ASP A 55 1.80 -6.75 -9.22
C ASP A 55 1.37 -5.35 -9.67
N ARG A 56 0.15 -5.22 -10.21
CA ARG A 56 -0.40 -3.98 -10.77
C ARG A 56 -1.92 -3.89 -10.58
N ALA A 57 -2.41 -2.67 -10.44
CA ALA A 57 -3.83 -2.32 -10.55
C ALA A 57 -4.02 -1.10 -11.46
N LEU A 58 -5.27 -0.80 -11.81
CA LEU A 58 -5.63 0.40 -12.56
C LEU A 58 -5.47 1.64 -11.68
N ALA A 59 -5.21 2.79 -12.30
CA ALA A 59 -5.13 4.07 -11.59
C ALA A 59 -6.46 4.48 -10.92
N SER A 60 -7.58 3.85 -11.31
CA SER A 60 -8.87 4.00 -10.62
C SER A 60 -8.91 3.33 -9.25
N GLY A 61 -7.95 2.45 -8.95
CA GLY A 61 -7.96 1.57 -7.77
C GLY A 61 -8.60 0.20 -8.01
N ASP A 62 -9.10 -0.06 -9.22
CA ASP A 62 -9.66 -1.36 -9.56
C ASP A 62 -8.56 -2.34 -10.01
N ALA A 63 -8.74 -3.63 -9.70
CA ALA A 63 -7.97 -4.67 -10.37
C ALA A 63 -8.26 -4.65 -11.89
N HIS A 64 -7.32 -5.16 -12.69
CA HIS A 64 -7.58 -5.38 -14.11
C HIS A 64 -8.81 -6.27 -14.30
N PRO A 65 -9.61 -6.13 -15.38
CA PRO A 65 -10.80 -6.93 -15.58
C PRO A 65 -10.45 -8.40 -15.88
N PRO A 66 -11.38 -9.35 -15.63
CA PRO A 66 -11.21 -10.74 -16.03
C PRO A 66 -10.85 -10.88 -17.50
N GLY A 67 -9.88 -11.76 -17.80
CA GLY A 67 -9.35 -11.96 -19.16
C GLY A 67 -8.17 -11.05 -19.53
N HIS A 68 -7.85 -10.04 -18.72
CA HIS A 68 -6.61 -9.28 -18.88
C HIS A 68 -5.40 -10.09 -18.38
N PRO A 69 -4.22 -10.05 -19.05
CA PRO A 69 -3.03 -10.82 -18.63
C PRO A 69 -2.56 -10.53 -17.20
N SER A 70 -2.79 -9.32 -16.71
CA SER A 70 -2.42 -8.89 -15.36
C SER A 70 -3.54 -9.03 -14.32
N HIS A 71 -4.67 -9.67 -14.65
CA HIS A 71 -5.84 -9.75 -13.75
C HIS A 71 -5.51 -10.41 -12.40
N ASN A 72 -4.71 -11.47 -12.42
CA ASN A 72 -4.41 -12.33 -11.28
C ASN A 72 -2.90 -12.55 -11.10
N ILE A 73 -2.08 -11.63 -11.61
CA ILE A 73 -0.63 -11.70 -11.46
C ILE A 73 -0.25 -11.00 -10.17
N THR A 74 0.30 -11.77 -9.24
CA THR A 74 0.80 -11.29 -7.94
C THR A 74 2.31 -11.25 -7.93
N SER A 75 2.91 -10.36 -7.14
CA SER A 75 4.36 -10.23 -7.06
C SER A 75 4.89 -10.55 -5.67
N SER A 76 5.94 -11.36 -5.59
CA SER A 76 6.62 -11.64 -4.31
C SER A 76 7.25 -10.38 -3.73
N ALA A 77 7.76 -9.47 -4.57
CA ALA A 77 8.28 -8.17 -4.13
C ALA A 77 7.16 -7.25 -3.60
N ALA A 78 6.04 -7.13 -4.33
CA ALA A 78 4.88 -6.36 -3.88
C ALA A 78 4.32 -6.91 -2.55
N THR A 79 4.30 -8.23 -2.40
CA THR A 79 3.88 -8.91 -1.17
C THR A 79 4.81 -8.59 -0.01
N GLY A 80 6.13 -8.56 -0.24
CA GLY A 80 7.11 -8.13 0.75
C GLY A 80 6.89 -6.70 1.23
N PHE A 81 6.60 -5.76 0.33
CA PHE A 81 6.19 -4.40 0.71
C PHE A 81 4.86 -4.37 1.47
N GLY A 82 3.91 -5.23 1.10
CA GLY A 82 2.65 -5.41 1.81
C GLY A 82 2.82 -5.81 3.27
N LEU A 83 3.77 -6.70 3.59
CA LEU A 83 4.09 -7.07 4.98
C LEU A 83 4.54 -5.85 5.80
N THR A 84 5.39 -4.99 5.22
CA THR A 84 5.81 -3.73 5.86
C THR A 84 4.63 -2.77 6.02
N ALA A 85 3.79 -2.65 4.98
CA ALA A 85 2.61 -1.78 4.99
C ALA A 85 1.61 -2.19 6.08
N LEU A 86 1.40 -3.49 6.32
CA LEU A 86 0.55 -4.00 7.42
C LEU A 86 1.07 -3.56 8.79
N CYS A 87 2.39 -3.59 9.02
CA CYS A 87 3.00 -3.10 10.25
C CYS A 87 2.77 -1.59 10.43
N ILE A 88 2.98 -0.79 9.37
CA ILE A 88 2.74 0.66 9.39
C ILE A 88 1.27 0.97 9.66
N GLY A 89 0.35 0.28 8.98
CA GLY A 89 -1.08 0.48 9.14
C GLY A 89 -1.58 0.12 10.54
N ALA A 90 -1.00 -0.92 11.17
CA ALA A 90 -1.30 -1.24 12.57
C ALA A 90 -0.80 -0.16 13.54
N GLU A 91 0.44 0.33 13.35
CA GLU A 91 1.03 1.36 14.21
C GLU A 91 0.31 2.70 14.07
N ARG A 92 -0.12 3.06 12.86
CA ARG A 92 -0.89 4.27 12.58
C ARG A 92 -2.39 4.14 12.89
N GLY A 93 -2.84 2.97 13.33
CA GLY A 93 -4.26 2.72 13.65
C GLY A 93 -5.20 2.73 12.43
N TRP A 94 -4.67 2.50 11.23
CA TRP A 94 -5.47 2.34 10.00
C TRP A 94 -6.15 0.96 9.94
N ILE A 95 -5.52 -0.04 10.55
CA ILE A 95 -6.08 -1.36 10.82
C ILE A 95 -5.78 -1.80 12.25
N SER A 96 -6.55 -2.75 12.77
CA SER A 96 -6.23 -3.33 14.08
C SER A 96 -4.96 -4.19 14.01
N ARG A 97 -4.23 -4.24 15.13
CA ARG A 97 -3.06 -5.12 15.28
C ARG A 97 -3.39 -6.60 15.04
N ASP A 98 -4.57 -7.03 15.48
CA ASP A 98 -5.03 -8.41 15.28
C ASP A 98 -5.31 -8.72 13.82
N GLU A 99 -5.91 -7.78 13.08
CA GLU A 99 -6.10 -7.95 11.65
C GLU A 99 -4.78 -7.97 10.89
N ALA A 100 -3.86 -7.05 11.20
CA ALA A 100 -2.52 -7.05 10.63
C ALA A 100 -1.82 -8.40 10.88
N ARG A 101 -1.85 -8.90 12.11
CA ARG A 101 -1.27 -10.20 12.48
C ARG A 101 -1.88 -11.34 11.69
N ARG A 102 -3.22 -11.39 11.55
CA ARG A 102 -3.89 -12.43 10.77
C ARG A 102 -3.43 -12.43 9.31
N ARG A 103 -3.38 -11.25 8.68
CA ARG A 103 -2.95 -11.11 7.28
C ARG A 103 -1.48 -11.51 7.09
N VAL A 104 -0.59 -11.08 7.99
CA VAL A 104 0.82 -11.50 7.99
C VAL A 104 0.95 -13.02 8.08
N LEU A 105 0.20 -13.66 9.00
CA LEU A 105 0.24 -15.12 9.12
C LEU A 105 -0.24 -15.82 7.86
N THR A 106 -1.30 -15.33 7.20
CA THR A 106 -1.75 -15.89 5.91
C THR A 106 -0.62 -15.89 4.87
N VAL A 107 0.11 -14.78 4.73
CA VAL A 107 1.26 -14.68 3.82
C VAL A 107 2.35 -15.68 4.20
N LEU A 108 2.75 -15.70 5.47
CA LEU A 108 3.84 -16.55 5.94
C LEU A 108 3.52 -18.04 5.80
N HIS A 109 2.29 -18.46 6.13
CA HIS A 109 1.84 -19.84 5.92
C HIS A 109 1.85 -20.21 4.44
N PHE A 110 1.41 -19.32 3.55
CA PHE A 110 1.48 -19.57 2.12
C PHE A 110 2.91 -19.79 1.64
N PHE A 111 3.86 -18.91 2.01
CA PHE A 111 5.25 -19.05 1.62
C PHE A 111 5.94 -20.28 2.25
N ALA A 112 5.59 -20.63 3.48
CA ALA A 112 6.16 -21.78 4.17
C ALA A 112 5.67 -23.13 3.61
N GLU A 113 4.42 -23.21 3.17
CA GLU A 113 3.75 -24.49 2.91
C GLU A 113 3.40 -24.72 1.44
N ARG A 114 3.22 -23.66 0.64
CA ARG A 114 2.53 -23.74 -0.66
C ARG A 114 3.21 -22.99 -1.80
N ALA A 115 4.02 -21.97 -1.53
CA ALA A 115 4.68 -21.19 -2.58
C ALA A 115 5.70 -22.03 -3.34
N ALA A 116 5.70 -21.90 -4.66
CA ALA A 116 6.74 -22.48 -5.50
C ALA A 116 8.09 -21.80 -5.18
N GLN A 117 9.12 -22.62 -5.00
CA GLN A 117 10.46 -22.15 -4.69
C GLN A 117 11.52 -23.05 -5.30
N GLU A 118 12.65 -22.43 -5.62
CA GLU A 118 13.85 -23.09 -6.11
C GLU A 118 14.97 -22.79 -5.11
N HIS A 119 15.41 -23.80 -4.35
CA HIS A 119 16.52 -23.68 -3.39
C HIS A 119 16.35 -22.55 -2.35
N GLY A 120 15.11 -22.30 -1.91
CA GLY A 120 14.74 -21.25 -0.96
C GLY A 120 14.41 -19.90 -1.62
N TRP A 121 14.52 -19.79 -2.94
CA TRP A 121 14.14 -18.60 -3.69
C TRP A 121 12.71 -18.70 -4.18
N PHE A 122 11.89 -17.70 -3.84
CA PHE A 122 10.53 -17.60 -4.34
C PHE A 122 10.49 -16.94 -5.72
N LEU A 123 9.53 -17.35 -6.54
CA LEU A 123 9.35 -16.80 -7.89
C LEU A 123 8.88 -15.34 -7.83
N HIS A 124 9.12 -14.61 -8.92
CA HIS A 124 8.66 -13.23 -9.05
C HIS A 124 7.13 -13.16 -9.07
N TRP A 125 6.49 -14.00 -9.90
CA TRP A 125 5.05 -14.09 -10.08
C TRP A 125 4.54 -15.52 -9.92
#